data_AF-A0A3R7H9Z6-F1
#
_entry.id   AF-A0A3R7H9Z6-F1
#
_cell.length_a   1.000
_cell.length_b   1.000
_cell.length_c   1.000
_cell.angle_alpha   90.00
_cell.angle_beta   90.00
_cell.angle_gamma   90.00
#
_symmetry.space_group_name_H-M   'P 1'
#
loop_
_entity.id
_entity.type
_entity.pdbx_description
1 polymer ?
#
loop_
_entity_poly.entity_id
_entity_poly.type
_entity_poly.pdbx_seq_one_letter_code
_entity_poly.pdbx_strand_id
1 'polypeptide(L)'
;MAFFGLTLLGYQNTIKEYLREDGTPKAEVKLPLIPVDQTSRYTGHKNSYNEMRRLSILNTRPILGPREVYRIPLTTSHEYGFFIDMPGDKWERRPTKNK
;
A
#
# COMPACT_ATOMS: atom_id res chain seq x y z
N MET A 1 35.35 -8.01 11.49
CA MET A 1 34.19 -7.13 11.69
C MET A 1 33.87 -7.10 13.19
N ALA A 2 34.36 -6.09 13.90
CA ALA A 2 34.19 -5.96 15.35
C ALA A 2 32.91 -5.15 15.65
N PHE A 3 31.96 -5.78 16.32
CA PHE A 3 30.75 -5.19 16.90
C PHE A 3 31.01 -4.86 18.38
N PHE A 4 32.09 -4.11 18.67
CA PHE A 4 32.47 -3.74 20.03
C PHE A 4 32.76 -2.23 20.07
N GLY A 5 31.82 -1.45 20.63
CA GLY A 5 32.06 -0.02 20.86
C GLY A 5 30.83 0.84 21.13
N LEU A 6 29.62 0.37 20.82
CA LEU A 6 28.38 1.17 20.97
C LEU A 6 27.58 0.90 22.25
N THR A 7 28.10 0.09 23.17
CA THR A 7 27.47 -0.18 24.48
C THR A 7 27.94 0.78 25.58
N LEU A 8 28.95 1.61 25.32
CA LEU A 8 29.50 2.59 26.27
C LEU A 8 28.97 4.02 26.06
N LEU A 9 28.21 4.26 24.98
CA LEU A 9 27.65 5.58 24.68
C LEU A 9 26.14 5.60 24.99
N GLY A 10 25.82 5.70 26.28
CA GLY A 10 24.49 6.04 26.76
C GLY A 10 23.49 4.88 26.90
N TYR A 11 22.39 5.18 27.59
CA TYR A 11 21.32 4.22 27.90
C TYR A 11 20.71 3.64 26.63
N GLN A 12 21.01 2.36 26.34
CA GLN A 12 20.43 1.65 25.20
C GLN A 12 18.92 1.37 25.35
N ASN A 13 18.34 1.51 26.55
CA ASN A 13 16.94 1.18 26.81
C ASN A 13 16.30 2.13 27.82
N THR A 14 16.13 3.40 27.45
CA THR A 14 15.43 4.40 28.29
C THR A 14 14.01 3.97 28.64
N ILE A 15 13.30 3.33 27.70
CA ILE A 15 11.89 2.91 27.88
C ILE A 15 11.73 1.87 28.99
N LYS A 16 12.72 0.99 29.19
CA LYS A 16 12.63 -0.12 30.14
C LYS A 16 12.85 0.34 31.59
N GLU A 17 13.55 1.46 31.80
CA GLU A 17 13.70 2.08 33.13
C GLU A 17 12.41 2.78 33.56
N TYR A 18 11.75 3.52 32.67
CA TYR A 18 10.48 4.19 32.98
C TYR A 18 9.32 3.23 33.29
N LEU A 19 9.44 1.94 32.95
CA LEU A 19 8.38 0.93 33.15
C LEU A 19 8.49 0.16 34.47
N ARG A 20 9.55 0.34 35.27
CA ARG A 20 9.77 -0.47 36.48
C ARG A 20 9.18 0.10 37.77
N GLU A 21 8.78 1.37 37.80
CA GLU A 21 8.37 2.02 39.06
C GLU A 21 6.91 1.73 39.46
N ASP A 22 6.02 1.40 38.52
CA ASP A 22 4.60 1.18 38.83
C ASP A 22 4.13 -0.24 38.46
N GLY A 23 4.23 -1.13 39.44
CA GLY A 23 3.84 -2.55 39.36
C GLY A 23 2.34 -2.80 39.15
N THR A 24 1.88 -2.66 37.91
CA THR A 24 0.60 -3.27 37.47
C THR A 24 0.80 -4.02 36.16
N PRO A 25 0.30 -5.27 36.03
CA PRO A 25 0.35 -5.99 34.76
C PRO A 25 -0.62 -5.31 33.79
N LYS A 26 -0.10 -4.42 32.94
CA LYS A 26 -0.88 -3.79 31.88
C LYS A 26 -1.29 -4.90 30.90
N ALA A 27 -2.60 -5.13 30.86
CA ALA A 27 -3.30 -5.88 29.82
C ALA A 27 -2.67 -5.58 28.46
N GLU A 28 -2.51 -6.62 27.62
CA GLU A 28 -1.95 -6.53 26.27
C GLU A 28 -2.48 -5.29 25.54
N VAL A 29 -1.66 -4.23 25.53
CA VAL A 29 -1.96 -3.03 24.77
C VAL A 29 -1.73 -3.42 23.31
N LYS A 30 -2.79 -3.91 22.67
CA LYS A 30 -2.86 -3.97 21.21
C LYS A 30 -2.76 -2.54 20.72
N LEU A 31 -1.54 -2.10 20.43
CA LEU A 31 -1.31 -0.82 19.76
C LEU A 31 -2.20 -0.83 18.51
N PRO A 32 -3.04 0.20 18.30
CA PRO A 32 -3.77 0.28 17.06
C PRO A 32 -2.72 0.26 15.95
N LEU A 33 -2.84 -0.69 15.01
CA LEU A 33 -2.07 -0.67 13.79
C LEU A 33 -2.49 0.61 13.07
N ILE A 34 -1.79 1.72 13.33
CA ILE A 34 -1.97 2.95 12.59
C ILE A 34 -1.59 2.56 11.16
N PRO A 35 -2.53 2.54 10.19
CA PRO A 35 -2.16 2.32 8.82
C PRO A 35 -1.24 3.48 8.49
N VAL A 36 0.07 3.20 8.40
CA VAL A 36 1.03 4.18 7.92
C VAL A 36 0.55 4.49 6.52
N ASP A 37 -0.01 5.68 6.34
CA ASP A 37 -0.44 6.13 5.04
C ASP A 37 0.79 6.15 4.12
N GLN A 38 0.87 5.12 3.28
CA GLN A 38 2.00 4.92 2.38
C GLN A 38 1.99 5.96 1.25
N THR A 39 0.85 6.63 1.04
CA THR A 39 0.61 7.55 -0.07
C THR A 39 0.94 9.00 0.28
N SER A 40 0.67 9.48 1.50
CA SER A 40 0.73 10.92 1.82
C SER A 40 2.12 11.54 1.94
N ARG A 41 3.22 10.77 1.93
CA ARG A 41 4.57 11.35 2.10
C ARG A 41 5.18 11.95 0.82
N TYR A 42 4.47 12.03 -0.30
CA TYR A 42 5.03 12.57 -1.53
C TYR A 42 4.63 14.04 -1.69
N THR A 43 5.62 14.91 -1.85
CA THR A 43 5.44 16.36 -1.93
C THR A 43 5.32 16.89 -3.37
N GLY A 44 5.46 16.01 -4.38
CA GLY A 44 5.35 16.38 -5.79
C GLY A 44 3.93 16.17 -6.36
N HIS A 45 3.82 16.27 -7.69
CA HIS A 45 2.56 16.13 -8.38
C HIS A 45 2.09 14.66 -8.44
N LYS A 46 0.81 14.42 -8.11
CA LYS A 46 0.11 13.11 -8.05
C LYS A 46 0.36 12.19 -9.25
N ASN A 47 0.40 12.79 -10.43
CA ASN A 47 0.58 12.07 -11.70
C ASN A 47 2.01 12.16 -12.25
N SER A 48 3.00 12.46 -11.40
CA SER A 48 4.39 12.51 -11.82
C SER A 48 5.00 11.10 -11.96
N TYR A 49 6.00 10.97 -12.81
CA TYR A 49 6.75 9.72 -12.97
C TYR A 49 7.40 9.26 -11.64
N ASN A 50 7.92 10.21 -10.85
CA ASN A 50 8.57 9.93 -9.58
C ASN A 50 7.60 9.33 -8.56
N GLU A 51 6.34 9.79 -8.55
CA GLU A 51 5.30 9.22 -7.71
C GLU A 51 4.89 7.83 -8.17
N MET A 52 4.66 7.63 -9.46
CA MET A 52 4.35 6.32 -10.02
C MET A 52 5.42 5.28 -9.68
N ARG A 53 6.70 5.66 -9.78
CA ARG A 53 7.82 4.78 -9.42
C ARG A 53 7.82 4.44 -7.94
N ARG A 54 7.58 5.43 -7.07
CA ARG A 54 7.46 5.22 -5.62
C ARG A 54 6.30 4.27 -5.28
N LEU A 55 5.12 4.51 -5.85
CA LEU A 55 3.92 3.69 -5.65
C LEU A 55 4.17 2.23 -6.06
N SER A 56 4.93 2.03 -7.14
CA SER A 56 5.33 0.69 -7.60
C SER A 56 6.25 -0.03 -6.59
N ILE A 57 7.23 0.69 -6.00
CA ILE A 57 8.10 0.15 -4.94
C ILE A 57 7.29 -0.23 -3.69
N LEU A 58 6.24 0.55 -3.39
CA LEU A 58 5.33 0.29 -2.28
C LEU A 58 4.29 -0.80 -2.59
N ASN A 59 4.35 -1.44 -3.76
CA ASN A 59 3.37 -2.44 -4.24
C ASN A 59 1.93 -1.92 -4.29
N THR A 60 1.74 -0.59 -4.33
CA THR A 60 0.42 0.00 -4.56
C THR A 60 0.08 -0.11 -6.04
N ARG A 61 -1.13 -0.60 -6.33
CA ARG A 61 -1.60 -0.82 -7.70
C ARG A 61 -2.31 0.44 -8.23
N PRO A 62 -2.28 0.67 -9.55
CA PRO A 62 -3.11 1.71 -10.14
C PRO A 62 -4.59 1.42 -9.87
N ILE A 63 -5.37 2.48 -9.64
CA ILE A 63 -6.81 2.38 -9.39
C ILE A 63 -7.52 1.86 -10.64
N LEU A 64 -7.11 2.36 -11.80
CA LEU A 64 -7.73 2.02 -13.08
C LEU A 64 -6.99 0.87 -13.76
N GLY A 65 -7.77 -0.05 -14.31
CA GLY A 65 -7.27 -1.17 -15.10
C GLY A 65 -7.07 -0.82 -16.58
N PRO A 66 -6.33 -1.64 -17.35
CA PRO A 66 -6.12 -1.41 -18.79
C PRO A 66 -7.42 -1.29 -19.60
N ARG A 67 -8.47 -2.00 -19.19
CA ARG A 67 -9.78 -2.00 -19.86
C ARG A 67 -10.56 -0.70 -19.70
N GLU A 68 -10.30 0.04 -18.62
CA GLU A 68 -10.96 1.31 -18.34
C GLU A 68 -10.25 2.47 -19.06
N VAL A 69 -8.95 2.32 -19.30
CA VAL A 69 -8.12 3.33 -19.96
C VAL A 69 -8.16 3.18 -21.49
N TYR A 70 -8.18 1.95 -22.00
CA TYR A 70 -8.08 1.66 -23.42
C TYR A 70 -9.31 0.93 -23.96
N ARG A 71 -9.67 1.24 -25.20
CA ARG A 71 -10.76 0.56 -25.91
C ARG A 71 -10.38 -0.85 -26.41
N ILE A 72 -9.10 -1.10 -26.62
CA ILE A 72 -8.54 -2.35 -27.16
C ILE A 72 -7.32 -2.78 -26.34
N PRO A 73 -7.02 -4.09 -26.25
CA PRO A 73 -5.81 -4.56 -25.58
C PRO A 73 -4.57 -4.13 -26.38
N LEU A 74 -3.66 -3.39 -25.73
CA LEU A 74 -2.43 -2.93 -26.37
C LEU A 74 -1.31 -3.97 -26.37
N THR A 75 -1.33 -4.90 -25.42
CA THR A 75 -0.31 -5.95 -25.26
C THR A 75 -0.98 -7.32 -25.22
N THR A 76 -0.23 -8.35 -25.60
CA THR A 76 -0.69 -9.75 -25.52
C THR A 76 -1.02 -10.17 -24.08
N SER A 77 -0.33 -9.60 -23.08
CA SER A 77 -0.63 -9.82 -21.67
C SER A 77 -1.99 -9.22 -21.25
N HIS A 78 -2.40 -8.10 -21.84
CA HIS A 78 -3.72 -7.53 -21.57
C HIS A 78 -4.83 -8.39 -22.18
N GLU A 79 -4.62 -8.97 -23.36
CA GLU A 79 -5.62 -9.77 -24.09
C GLU A 79 -6.29 -10.85 -23.24
N TYR A 80 -5.51 -11.61 -22.46
CA TYR A 80 -6.01 -12.68 -21.59
C TYR A 80 -7.08 -12.22 -20.59
N GLY A 81 -6.93 -11.01 -20.03
CA GLY A 81 -7.83 -10.48 -19.00
C GLY A 81 -8.83 -9.44 -19.52
N PHE A 82 -8.67 -8.96 -20.74
CA PHE A 82 -9.39 -7.79 -21.25
C PHE A 82 -10.89 -8.06 -21.44
N PHE A 83 -11.23 -9.26 -21.89
CA PHE A 83 -12.62 -9.64 -22.22
C PHE A 83 -13.35 -10.34 -21.07
N ILE A 84 -12.68 -10.53 -19.93
CA ILE A 84 -13.30 -11.16 -18.76
C ILE A 84 -14.28 -10.18 -18.13
N ASP A 85 -15.49 -10.67 -17.86
CA ASP A 85 -16.52 -9.89 -17.18
C ASP A 85 -16.13 -9.65 -15.73
N MET A 86 -15.89 -8.39 -15.37
CA MET A 86 -15.64 -8.02 -13.99
C MET A 86 -16.96 -7.83 -13.21
N PRO A 87 -16.97 -8.11 -11.90
CA PRO A 87 -18.11 -7.77 -11.06
C PRO A 87 -18.34 -6.25 -11.10
N GLY A 88 -19.45 -5.82 -11.71
CA GLY A 88 -19.79 -4.41 -11.98
C GLY A 88 -20.18 -4.14 -13.43
N ASP A 89 -19.72 -4.98 -14.36
CA ASP A 89 -19.87 -4.78 -15.81
C ASP A 89 -21.29 -5.08 -16.35
N LYS A 90 -22.09 -5.80 -15.56
CA LYS A 90 -23.39 -6.37 -15.98
C LYS A 90 -24.48 -5.33 -16.21
N TRP A 91 -24.27 -4.08 -15.80
CA TRP A 91 -25.25 -2.99 -15.97
C TRP A 91 -25.13 -2.28 -17.32
N GLU A 92 -23.96 -2.35 -17.97
CA GLU A 92 -23.71 -1.66 -19.25
C GLU A 92 -24.05 -2.52 -20.47
N ARG A 93 -24.00 -3.84 -20.35
CA ARG A 93 -24.27 -4.78 -21.45
C ARG A 93 -25.73 -5.27 -21.48
N ARG A 94 -26.72 -4.38 -21.31
CA ARG A 94 -28.09 -4.78 -21.69
C ARG A 94 -28.15 -4.80 -23.22
N PRO A 95 -28.41 -5.95 -23.87
CA PRO A 95 -28.66 -5.93 -25.30
C PRO A 95 -29.90 -5.06 -25.53
N THR A 96 -29.77 -3.98 -26.29
CA THR A 96 -30.93 -3.34 -26.91
C THR A 96 -31.58 -4.41 -27.77
N LYS A 97 -32.69 -4.98 -27.28
CA LYS A 97 -33.53 -5.89 -28.06
C LYS A 97 -34.04 -5.09 -29.26
N ASN A 98 -33.35 -5.21 -30.39
CA ASN A 98 -33.91 -4.78 -31.67
C ASN A 98 -34.96 -5.82 -32.06
N LYS A 99 -36.10 -5.28 -32.49
CA LYS A 99 -37.41 -5.91 -32.73
C LYS A 99 -37.37 -7.28 -33.41
#